data_AF-A0A1A7X5Y9-F1
#
_entry.id   AF-A0A1A7X5Y9-F1
#
_cell.length_a   1.000
_cell.length_b   1.000
_cell.length_c   1.000
_cell.angle_alpha   90.00
_cell.angle_beta   90.00
_cell.angle_gamma   90.00
#
_symmetry.space_group_name_H-M   'P 1'
#
loop_
_entity.id
_entity.type
_entity.pdbx_description
1 polymer ?
#
loop_
_entity_poly.entity_id
_entity_poly.type
_entity_poly.pdbx_seq_one_letter_code
_entity_poly.pdbx_strand_id
1 'polypeptide(L)'
;MQRLQKALRCDSFPLSSSFFSSCFISSVNICCRNGSRKYPPHLVEVEAIQHKTTQIFHKVYFPDDSDEAFEVESSTKAKDFCHNISGRLMLKSSEGFSLFVKITDKVISVPDGDFFFDFVRHLTDWIRKARHVKDGGAAMVPSLTYQVFFMKKLWTNTVPGKDSMADSIFHYYQELPKYLRGYHKCSREEAHQLAALIYRVKFEEDNSHFQNTSKILKDLVPQDQIRLQSPDEWKRSIMTLFIKQSGKTCEDAKLSFLKIIYKWPTFGSAFFEVKQTTDPNYPETLLIAINKHGVSLIDQKTKDILTTHPFTKISNWSSGNTYFHITIGNLVRGSKLLCETSLGYKMDDLLTSYISQMLTTMTKQRTSRGNK
;
A
#
# COMPACT_ATOMS: atom_id res chain seq x y z
N MET A 1 -1.30 -3.16 -40.79
CA MET A 1 -2.23 -3.16 -39.64
C MET A 1 -3.69 -3.19 -40.08
N GLN A 2 -4.25 -2.14 -40.69
CA GLN A 2 -5.68 -2.10 -41.07
C GLN A 2 -6.14 -3.23 -42.02
N ARG A 3 -5.29 -3.63 -42.99
CA ARG A 3 -5.60 -4.75 -43.91
C ARG A 3 -5.65 -6.12 -43.20
N LEU A 4 -4.75 -6.36 -42.24
CA LEU A 4 -4.72 -7.58 -41.43
C LEU A 4 -5.90 -7.61 -40.44
N GLN A 5 -6.27 -6.46 -39.86
CA GLN A 5 -7.46 -6.35 -38.99
C GLN A 5 -8.76 -6.63 -39.75
N LYS A 6 -8.86 -6.19 -41.01
CA LYS A 6 -10.02 -6.48 -41.86
C LYS A 6 -10.08 -7.98 -42.21
N ALA A 7 -8.94 -8.60 -42.54
CA ALA A 7 -8.85 -10.04 -42.79
C ALA A 7 -9.21 -10.87 -41.55
N LEU A 8 -8.65 -10.55 -40.38
CA LEU A 8 -8.93 -11.26 -39.12
C LEU A 8 -10.40 -11.16 -38.68
N ARG A 9 -11.10 -10.07 -39.02
CA ARG A 9 -12.56 -9.95 -38.78
C ARG A 9 -13.39 -10.78 -39.77
N CYS A 10 -12.93 -10.91 -41.02
CA CYS A 10 -13.59 -11.69 -42.04
C CYS A 10 -13.36 -13.21 -41.85
N ASP A 11 -12.18 -13.62 -41.42
CA ASP A 11 -11.80 -15.03 -41.21
C ASP A 11 -12.32 -15.61 -39.88
N SER A 12 -12.82 -14.79 -38.96
CA SER A 12 -13.52 -15.26 -37.76
C SER A 12 -14.99 -15.69 -38.03
N PHE A 13 -15.53 -15.41 -39.23
CA PHE A 13 -16.90 -15.78 -39.60
C PHE A 13 -17.12 -17.27 -39.97
N PRO A 14 -16.18 -18.03 -40.55
CA PRO A 14 -16.39 -19.44 -40.87
C PRO A 14 -15.81 -20.44 -39.83
N LEU A 15 -15.15 -19.98 -38.76
CA LEU A 15 -14.57 -20.88 -37.75
C LEU A 15 -15.65 -21.44 -36.81
N SER A 16 -15.74 -22.76 -36.77
CA SER A 16 -16.84 -23.63 -36.30
C SER A 16 -17.12 -23.64 -34.78
N SER A 17 -17.05 -22.50 -34.11
CA SER A 17 -17.58 -22.33 -32.75
C SER A 17 -17.89 -20.85 -32.51
N SER A 18 -19.18 -20.51 -32.44
CA SER A 18 -19.69 -19.15 -32.19
C SER A 18 -19.12 -18.47 -30.95
N PHE A 19 -18.64 -19.26 -29.99
CA PHE A 19 -18.06 -18.81 -28.73
C PHE A 19 -16.70 -18.11 -28.87
N PHE A 20 -15.75 -18.69 -29.62
CA PHE A 20 -14.40 -18.13 -29.72
C PHE A 20 -14.31 -16.96 -30.71
N SER A 21 -15.18 -16.94 -31.72
CA SER A 21 -15.25 -15.87 -32.73
C SER A 21 -15.67 -14.52 -32.12
N SER A 22 -16.69 -14.51 -31.25
CA SER A 22 -17.14 -13.29 -30.56
C SER A 22 -16.11 -12.77 -29.56
N CYS A 23 -15.46 -13.67 -28.82
CA CYS A 23 -14.38 -13.33 -27.88
C CYS A 23 -13.16 -12.72 -28.59
N PHE A 24 -12.77 -13.27 -29.75
CA PHE A 24 -11.66 -12.77 -30.55
C PHE A 24 -11.93 -11.35 -31.09
N ILE A 25 -13.11 -11.10 -31.64
CA ILE A 25 -13.49 -9.76 -32.16
C ILE A 25 -13.50 -8.73 -31.02
N SER A 26 -14.04 -9.09 -29.85
CA SER A 26 -14.02 -8.24 -28.66
C SER A 26 -12.59 -7.90 -28.24
N SER A 27 -11.73 -8.91 -28.12
CA SER A 27 -10.32 -8.77 -27.73
C SER A 27 -9.51 -7.87 -28.68
N VAL A 28 -9.73 -8.01 -29.99
CA VAL A 28 -9.08 -7.17 -31.01
C VAL A 28 -9.50 -5.70 -30.87
N ASN A 29 -10.80 -5.43 -30.67
CA ASN A 29 -11.29 -4.06 -30.48
C ASN A 29 -10.71 -3.41 -29.21
N ILE A 30 -10.62 -4.18 -28.12
CA ILE A 30 -10.09 -3.71 -26.85
C ILE A 30 -8.58 -3.44 -26.94
N CYS A 31 -7.81 -4.32 -27.59
CA CYS A 31 -6.37 -4.12 -27.83
C CYS A 31 -6.09 -2.83 -28.63
N CYS A 32 -6.95 -2.51 -29.61
CA CYS A 32 -6.84 -1.26 -30.37
C CYS A 32 -7.09 0.00 -29.51
N ARG A 33 -7.93 -0.10 -28.47
CA ARG A 33 -8.27 1.02 -27.58
C ARG A 33 -7.27 1.20 -26.44
N ASN A 34 -6.84 0.10 -25.82
CA ASN A 34 -6.06 0.13 -24.58
C ASN A 34 -4.54 0.02 -24.80
N GLY A 35 -4.12 -0.26 -26.03
CA GLY A 35 -2.73 -0.56 -26.37
C GLY A 35 -2.44 -2.06 -26.33
N SER A 36 -1.26 -2.44 -26.83
CA SER A 36 -0.83 -3.84 -26.88
C SER A 36 -0.20 -4.27 -25.55
N ARG A 37 -0.48 -5.52 -25.13
CA ARG A 37 0.18 -6.21 -24.02
C ARG A 37 1.66 -6.41 -24.33
N LYS A 38 2.50 -6.34 -23.29
CA LYS A 38 3.96 -6.54 -23.38
C LYS A 38 4.39 -7.99 -23.17
N TYR A 39 3.60 -8.76 -22.41
CA TYR A 39 3.92 -10.14 -22.07
C TYR A 39 2.87 -11.13 -22.59
N PRO A 40 3.23 -12.41 -22.79
CA PRO A 40 2.28 -13.46 -23.15
C PRO A 40 1.15 -13.62 -22.11
N PRO A 41 0.05 -14.31 -22.48
CA PRO A 41 -1.04 -14.60 -21.56
C PRO A 41 -0.56 -15.25 -20.25
N HIS A 42 -1.13 -14.80 -19.15
CA HIS A 42 -0.92 -15.38 -17.83
C HIS A 42 -1.61 -16.75 -17.73
N LEU A 43 -1.15 -17.61 -16.83
CA LEU A 43 -1.68 -18.97 -16.66
C LEU A 43 -3.20 -18.96 -16.43
N VAL A 44 -3.69 -18.03 -15.62
CA VAL A 44 -5.13 -17.85 -15.35
C VAL A 44 -5.93 -17.53 -16.62
N GLU A 45 -5.36 -16.75 -17.56
CA GLU A 45 -5.99 -16.46 -18.85
C GLU A 45 -6.09 -17.72 -19.72
N VAL A 46 -5.05 -18.57 -19.68
CA VAL A 46 -5.00 -19.84 -20.41
C VAL A 46 -5.94 -20.88 -19.80
N GLU A 47 -5.98 -20.99 -18.48
CA GLU A 47 -6.85 -21.92 -17.77
C GLU A 47 -8.32 -21.57 -17.99
N ALA A 48 -8.70 -20.29 -17.94
CA ALA A 48 -10.07 -19.86 -18.20
C ALA A 48 -10.56 -20.32 -19.59
N ILE A 49 -9.75 -20.06 -20.62
CA ILE A 49 -10.13 -20.40 -21.99
C ILE A 49 -10.14 -21.93 -22.23
N GLN A 50 -9.24 -22.68 -21.58
CA GLN A 50 -9.24 -24.14 -21.60
C GLN A 50 -10.50 -24.74 -20.96
N HIS A 51 -11.02 -24.11 -19.90
CA HIS A 51 -12.28 -24.46 -19.26
C HIS A 51 -13.51 -23.86 -19.95
N LYS A 52 -13.33 -23.23 -21.13
CA LYS A 52 -14.39 -22.58 -21.91
C LYS A 52 -15.12 -21.46 -21.16
N THR A 53 -14.42 -20.76 -20.26
CA THR A 53 -14.93 -19.56 -19.59
C THR A 53 -14.22 -18.31 -20.12
N THR A 54 -14.98 -17.24 -20.35
CA THR A 54 -14.44 -15.94 -20.77
C THR A 54 -14.30 -14.95 -19.61
N GLN A 55 -14.96 -15.23 -18.49
CA GLN A 55 -14.91 -14.41 -17.29
C GLN A 55 -13.82 -14.93 -16.36
N ILE A 56 -12.97 -14.03 -15.90
CA ILE A 56 -11.88 -14.34 -14.97
C ILE A 56 -12.14 -13.55 -13.70
N PHE A 57 -12.22 -14.24 -12.57
CA PHE A 57 -12.35 -13.60 -11.26
C PHE A 57 -11.01 -13.71 -10.51
N HIS A 58 -10.51 -12.57 -10.05
CA HIS A 58 -9.30 -12.49 -9.25
C HIS A 58 -9.63 -12.07 -7.82
N LYS A 59 -9.17 -12.84 -6.84
CA LYS A 59 -9.30 -12.50 -5.42
C LYS A 59 -8.39 -11.32 -5.06
N VAL A 60 -8.93 -10.37 -4.32
CA VAL A 60 -8.24 -9.17 -3.81
C VAL A 60 -8.43 -9.12 -2.30
N TYR A 61 -7.33 -8.95 -1.57
CA TYR A 61 -7.30 -8.87 -0.11
C TYR A 61 -7.24 -7.42 0.37
N PHE A 62 -7.86 -7.16 1.51
CA PHE A 62 -7.95 -5.83 2.13
C PHE A 62 -7.25 -5.78 3.50
N PRO A 63 -6.91 -4.58 4.02
CA PRO A 63 -6.21 -4.45 5.30
C PRO A 63 -6.99 -4.93 6.54
N ASP A 64 -8.32 -5.03 6.46
CA ASP A 64 -9.20 -5.51 7.54
C ASP A 64 -9.31 -7.04 7.60
N ASP A 65 -8.38 -7.74 6.94
CA ASP A 65 -8.32 -9.20 6.77
C ASP A 65 -9.48 -9.80 5.94
N SER A 66 -10.31 -8.98 5.28
CA SER A 66 -11.31 -9.44 4.33
C SER A 66 -10.77 -9.62 2.91
N ASP A 67 -11.51 -10.35 2.07
CA ASP A 67 -11.21 -10.51 0.65
C ASP A 67 -12.49 -10.55 -0.21
N GLU A 68 -12.39 -10.07 -1.46
CA GLU A 68 -13.46 -10.16 -2.46
C GLU A 68 -12.90 -10.60 -3.82
N ALA A 69 -13.74 -11.25 -4.63
CA ALA A 69 -13.41 -11.65 -6.00
C ALA A 69 -13.91 -10.61 -7.01
N PHE A 70 -13.02 -10.13 -7.88
CA PHE A 70 -13.32 -9.12 -8.89
C PHE A 70 -13.13 -9.68 -10.28
N GLU A 71 -14.06 -9.35 -11.18
CA GLU A 71 -13.90 -9.66 -12.59
C GLU A 71 -12.74 -8.84 -13.19
N VAL A 72 -11.84 -9.53 -13.89
CA VAL A 72 -10.70 -8.95 -14.60
C VAL A 72 -10.66 -9.49 -16.02
N GLU A 73 -10.19 -8.65 -16.94
CA GLU A 73 -10.00 -9.01 -18.34
C GLU A 73 -8.51 -8.99 -18.68
N SER A 74 -8.14 -9.61 -19.82
CA SER A 74 -6.81 -9.50 -20.41
C SER A 74 -6.36 -8.05 -20.65
N SER A 75 -7.31 -7.12 -20.74
CA SER A 75 -7.08 -5.70 -21.02
C SER A 75 -7.08 -4.80 -19.77
N THR A 76 -7.38 -5.36 -18.60
CA THR A 76 -7.55 -4.58 -17.37
C THR A 76 -6.22 -3.96 -16.96
N LYS A 77 -6.19 -2.62 -16.87
CA LYS A 77 -5.07 -1.88 -16.28
C LYS A 77 -5.25 -1.74 -14.78
N ALA A 78 -4.15 -1.57 -14.06
CA ALA A 78 -4.17 -1.42 -12.61
C ALA A 78 -5.08 -0.28 -12.14
N LYS A 79 -5.05 0.87 -12.83
CA LYS A 79 -5.93 2.01 -12.52
C LYS A 79 -7.42 1.69 -12.65
N ASP A 80 -7.80 0.99 -13.71
CA ASP A 80 -9.20 0.61 -13.95
C ASP A 80 -9.65 -0.41 -12.91
N PHE A 81 -8.77 -1.35 -12.56
CA PHE A 81 -9.01 -2.31 -11.51
C PHE A 81 -9.21 -1.62 -10.14
N CYS A 82 -8.33 -0.67 -9.77
CA CYS A 82 -8.50 0.15 -8.58
C CYS A 82 -9.85 0.90 -8.57
N HIS A 83 -10.29 1.42 -9.71
CA HIS A 83 -11.58 2.11 -9.83
C HIS A 83 -12.76 1.16 -9.58
N ASN A 84 -12.73 -0.04 -10.17
CA ASN A 84 -13.77 -1.06 -9.98
C ASN A 84 -13.86 -1.50 -8.51
N ILE A 85 -12.73 -1.75 -7.86
CA ILE A 85 -12.67 -2.10 -6.44
C ILE A 85 -13.25 -0.96 -5.59
N SER A 86 -12.84 0.28 -5.86
CA SER A 86 -13.32 1.45 -5.13
C SER A 86 -14.83 1.64 -5.26
N GLY A 87 -15.38 1.43 -6.46
CA GLY A 87 -16.82 1.49 -6.71
C GLY A 87 -17.59 0.39 -5.96
N ARG A 88 -17.07 -0.84 -5.97
CA ARG A 88 -17.68 -1.98 -5.25
C ARG A 88 -17.69 -1.80 -3.74
N LEU A 89 -16.63 -1.21 -3.18
CA LEU A 89 -16.51 -0.90 -1.76
C LEU A 89 -17.16 0.44 -1.36
N MET A 90 -17.82 1.13 -2.31
CA MET A 90 -18.49 2.42 -2.09
C MET A 90 -17.56 3.50 -1.54
N LEU A 91 -16.28 3.50 -1.96
CA LEU A 91 -15.33 4.55 -1.61
C LEU A 91 -15.68 5.83 -2.38
N LYS A 92 -15.50 6.99 -1.72
CA LYS A 92 -15.72 8.29 -2.35
C LYS A 92 -14.68 8.63 -3.40
N SER A 93 -13.47 8.06 -3.30
CA SER A 93 -12.39 8.28 -4.25
C SER A 93 -11.39 7.12 -4.23
N SER A 94 -10.94 6.71 -5.42
CA SER A 94 -9.82 5.79 -5.59
C SER A 94 -8.45 6.47 -5.48
N GLU A 95 -8.39 7.79 -5.28
CA GLU A 95 -7.14 8.54 -5.24
C GLU A 95 -6.21 8.05 -4.13
N GLY A 96 -4.96 7.77 -4.49
CA GLY A 96 -3.92 7.33 -3.57
C GLY A 96 -4.04 5.87 -3.14
N PHE A 97 -5.05 5.13 -3.60
CA PHE A 97 -5.11 3.68 -3.50
C PHE A 97 -4.34 3.03 -4.65
N SER A 98 -3.80 1.84 -4.40
CA SER A 98 -3.02 1.07 -5.37
C SER A 98 -3.22 -0.42 -5.14
N LEU A 99 -3.02 -1.19 -6.21
CA LEU A 99 -2.80 -2.63 -6.10
C LEU A 99 -1.37 -2.91 -5.64
N PHE A 100 -1.21 -4.00 -4.91
CA PHE A 100 0.07 -4.54 -4.48
C PHE A 100 0.07 -6.05 -4.73
N VAL A 101 1.15 -6.57 -5.29
CA VAL A 101 1.35 -8.01 -5.42
C VAL A 101 2.33 -8.46 -4.35
N LYS A 102 1.87 -9.32 -3.45
CA LYS A 102 2.69 -10.05 -2.50
C LYS A 102 3.07 -11.38 -3.12
N ILE A 103 4.35 -11.58 -3.36
CA ILE A 103 4.92 -12.82 -3.85
C ILE A 103 6.14 -13.15 -3.00
N THR A 104 6.14 -14.33 -2.38
CA THR A 104 7.20 -14.76 -1.47
C THR A 104 7.35 -13.77 -0.29
N ASP A 105 8.52 -13.15 -0.10
CA ASP A 105 8.81 -12.13 0.91
C ASP A 105 8.67 -10.69 0.39
N LYS A 106 8.38 -10.52 -0.90
CA LYS A 106 8.27 -9.20 -1.54
C LYS A 106 6.83 -8.75 -1.66
N VAL A 107 6.61 -7.47 -1.40
CA VAL A 107 5.38 -6.74 -1.68
C VAL A 107 5.74 -5.58 -2.60
N ILE A 108 5.16 -5.56 -3.81
CA ILE A 108 5.48 -4.60 -4.87
C ILE A 108 4.17 -3.92 -5.29
N SER A 109 4.16 -2.60 -5.41
CA SER A 109 3.00 -1.87 -5.93
C SER A 109 2.89 -2.03 -7.44
N VAL A 110 1.67 -2.09 -7.96
CA VAL A 110 1.42 -2.19 -9.41
C VAL A 110 1.31 -0.77 -9.99
N PRO A 111 2.10 -0.40 -11.01
CA PRO A 111 1.97 0.91 -11.65
C PRO A 111 0.60 1.07 -12.31
N ASP A 112 -0.05 2.23 -12.10
CA ASP A 112 -1.40 2.54 -12.60
C ASP A 112 -1.61 2.25 -14.10
N GLY A 113 -0.60 2.53 -14.92
CA GLY A 113 -0.65 2.40 -16.38
C GLY A 113 -0.40 0.99 -16.92
N ASP A 114 0.07 0.06 -16.09
CA ASP A 114 0.40 -1.29 -16.52
C ASP A 114 -0.86 -2.17 -16.59
N PHE A 115 -0.88 -3.08 -17.56
CA PHE A 115 -1.85 -4.17 -17.59
C PHE A 115 -1.60 -5.10 -16.40
N PHE A 116 -2.65 -5.45 -15.67
CA PHE A 116 -2.55 -6.25 -14.45
C PHE A 116 -1.82 -7.58 -14.71
N PHE A 117 -2.24 -8.32 -15.74
CA PHE A 117 -1.61 -9.60 -16.08
C PHE A 117 -0.18 -9.47 -16.64
N ASP A 118 0.16 -8.36 -17.30
CA ASP A 118 1.56 -8.10 -17.70
C ASP A 118 2.45 -7.93 -16.48
N PHE A 119 2.00 -7.16 -15.50
CA PHE A 119 2.76 -6.92 -14.28
C PHE A 119 2.95 -8.21 -13.48
N VAL A 120 1.88 -8.97 -13.24
CA VAL A 120 1.95 -10.25 -12.52
C VAL A 120 2.88 -11.23 -13.23
N ARG A 121 2.78 -11.32 -14.57
CA ARG A 121 3.64 -12.21 -15.37
C ARG A 121 5.11 -11.80 -15.26
N HIS A 122 5.41 -10.52 -15.49
CA HIS A 122 6.76 -9.99 -15.41
C HIS A 122 7.37 -10.22 -14.03
N LEU A 123 6.62 -9.91 -12.96
CA LEU A 123 7.09 -10.08 -11.59
C LEU A 123 7.37 -11.55 -11.27
N THR A 124 6.47 -12.46 -11.66
CA THR A 124 6.65 -13.91 -11.44
C THR A 124 7.88 -14.44 -12.17
N ASP A 125 8.09 -14.04 -13.42
CA ASP A 125 9.26 -14.45 -14.20
C ASP A 125 10.56 -13.87 -13.63
N TRP A 126 10.54 -12.64 -13.13
CA TRP A 126 11.69 -12.01 -12.45
C TRP A 126 12.06 -12.75 -11.16
N ILE A 127 11.09 -13.07 -10.30
CA ILE A 127 11.31 -13.85 -9.08
C ILE A 127 11.86 -15.25 -9.40
N ARG A 128 11.33 -15.91 -10.43
CA ARG A 128 11.81 -17.23 -10.86
C ARG A 128 13.27 -17.18 -11.30
N LYS A 129 13.65 -16.20 -12.14
CA LYS A 129 15.04 -16.00 -12.57
C LYS A 129 15.98 -15.72 -11.40
N ALA A 130 15.57 -14.87 -10.45
CA ALA A 130 16.39 -14.55 -9.27
C ALA A 130 16.65 -15.77 -8.37
N ARG A 131 15.71 -16.73 -8.31
CA ARG A 131 15.87 -17.99 -7.55
C ARG A 131 16.78 -18.99 -8.27
N HIS A 132 16.64 -19.14 -9.59
CA HIS A 132 17.50 -20.06 -10.36
C HIS A 132 18.99 -19.75 -10.25
N VAL A 133 19.35 -18.47 -10.13
CA VAL A 133 20.74 -18.04 -9.94
C VAL A 133 21.29 -18.42 -8.56
N LYS A 134 20.42 -18.51 -7.53
CA LYS A 134 20.83 -18.87 -6.17
C LYS A 134 20.94 -20.38 -5.95
N ASP A 135 20.08 -21.19 -6.57
CA ASP A 135 19.92 -22.62 -6.22
C ASP A 135 20.54 -23.61 -7.22
N GLY A 136 21.48 -23.19 -8.07
CA GLY A 136 22.34 -24.12 -8.81
C GLY A 136 21.62 -25.11 -9.75
N GLY A 137 20.46 -24.73 -10.30
CA GLY A 137 19.82 -25.38 -11.44
C GLY A 137 19.58 -26.90 -11.36
N ALA A 138 18.60 -27.36 -10.57
CA ALA A 138 17.90 -28.65 -10.78
C ALA A 138 16.69 -28.88 -9.84
N ALA A 139 16.42 -28.02 -8.86
CA ALA A 139 15.25 -28.19 -8.00
C ALA A 139 13.96 -27.84 -8.76
N MET A 140 12.97 -28.76 -8.74
CA MET A 140 11.60 -28.52 -9.16
C MET A 140 11.09 -27.23 -8.50
N VAL A 141 10.99 -26.14 -9.25
CA VAL A 141 10.58 -24.84 -8.71
C VAL A 141 9.14 -24.98 -8.24
N PRO A 142 8.85 -24.81 -6.93
CA PRO A 142 7.48 -24.83 -6.43
C PRO A 142 6.65 -23.79 -7.20
N SER A 143 5.35 -24.07 -7.39
CA SER A 143 4.46 -23.07 -7.97
C SER A 143 4.55 -21.77 -7.16
N LEU A 144 4.95 -20.69 -7.82
CA LEU A 144 4.98 -19.37 -7.19
C LEU A 144 3.54 -18.90 -7.05
N THR A 145 3.05 -18.86 -5.81
CA THR A 145 1.76 -18.26 -5.48
C THR A 145 1.96 -16.79 -5.14
N TYR A 146 1.01 -15.96 -5.60
CA TYR A 146 0.97 -14.54 -5.29
C TYR A 146 -0.41 -14.16 -4.74
N GLN A 147 -0.44 -13.09 -3.95
CA GLN A 147 -1.66 -12.49 -3.43
C GLN A 147 -1.74 -11.04 -3.91
N VAL A 148 -2.94 -10.59 -4.27
CA VAL A 148 -3.19 -9.22 -4.68
C VAL A 148 -3.87 -8.48 -3.53
N PHE A 149 -3.27 -7.38 -3.10
CA PHE A 149 -3.82 -6.51 -2.07
C PHE A 149 -4.23 -5.19 -2.68
N PHE A 150 -5.33 -4.62 -2.19
CA PHE A 150 -5.72 -3.24 -2.49
C PHE A 150 -5.56 -2.41 -1.21
N MET A 151 -4.74 -1.36 -1.26
CA MET A 151 -4.37 -0.60 -0.06
C MET A 151 -4.12 0.88 -0.36
N LYS A 152 -4.22 1.73 0.66
CA LYS A 152 -3.81 3.14 0.56
C LYS A 152 -2.29 3.23 0.47
N LYS A 153 -1.79 3.73 -0.66
CA LYS A 153 -0.36 3.99 -0.94
C LYS A 153 0.03 5.43 -0.60
N LEU A 154 -0.74 6.41 -1.09
CA LEU A 154 -0.47 7.84 -0.94
C LEU A 154 -1.53 8.50 -0.05
N TRP A 155 -1.10 9.20 1.00
CA TRP A 155 -1.97 9.74 2.06
C TRP A 155 -2.21 11.25 1.95
N THR A 156 -1.88 11.85 0.80
CA THR A 156 -1.85 13.30 0.55
C THR A 156 -3.14 14.02 0.95
N ASN A 157 -4.28 13.50 0.50
CA ASN A 157 -5.61 14.12 0.70
C ASN A 157 -6.47 13.39 1.73
N THR A 158 -5.88 12.45 2.49
CA THR A 158 -6.63 11.66 3.49
C THR A 158 -7.02 12.56 4.66
N VAL A 159 -8.30 12.55 5.00
CA VAL A 159 -8.86 13.23 6.17
C VAL A 159 -9.88 12.29 6.81
N PRO A 160 -9.64 11.79 8.04
CA PRO A 160 -10.59 10.92 8.73
C PRO A 160 -11.96 11.58 8.89
N GLY A 161 -13.00 10.79 8.69
CA GLY A 161 -14.41 11.18 8.73
C GLY A 161 -14.95 11.67 7.38
N LYS A 162 -14.09 11.91 6.38
CA LYS A 162 -14.59 12.25 5.03
C LYS A 162 -15.14 11.05 4.29
N ASP A 163 -14.59 9.86 4.49
CA ASP A 163 -14.98 8.62 3.82
C ASP A 163 -14.98 7.48 4.83
N SER A 164 -16.17 7.11 5.32
CA SER A 164 -16.35 6.13 6.39
C SER A 164 -15.92 4.72 5.98
N MET A 165 -16.13 4.35 4.71
CA MET A 165 -15.71 3.04 4.20
C MET A 165 -14.18 2.99 4.10
N ALA A 166 -13.55 4.07 3.61
CA ALA A 166 -12.10 4.16 3.58
C ALA A 166 -11.48 4.10 4.98
N ASP A 167 -12.09 4.79 5.95
CA ASP A 167 -11.64 4.78 7.35
C ASP A 167 -11.75 3.39 7.99
N SER A 168 -12.88 2.71 7.77
CA SER A 168 -13.18 1.43 8.42
C SER A 168 -12.41 0.26 7.85
N ILE A 169 -12.24 0.19 6.52
CA ILE A 169 -11.58 -0.93 5.82
C ILE A 169 -10.07 -0.71 5.70
N PHE A 170 -9.61 0.52 5.47
CA PHE A 170 -8.21 0.78 5.13
C PHE A 170 -7.48 1.60 6.18
N HIS A 171 -7.93 2.81 6.49
CA HIS A 171 -7.09 3.75 7.23
C HIS A 171 -6.78 3.24 8.63
N TYR A 172 -7.79 2.74 9.36
CA TYR A 172 -7.59 2.20 10.71
C TYR A 172 -6.61 1.02 10.70
N TYR A 173 -6.87 0.01 9.86
CA TYR A 173 -6.07 -1.21 9.84
C TYR A 173 -4.67 -1.02 9.26
N GLN A 174 -4.44 -0.01 8.43
CA GLN A 174 -3.09 0.34 7.95
C GLN A 174 -2.29 1.16 8.97
N GLU A 175 -2.92 2.04 9.75
CA GLU A 175 -2.22 2.86 10.75
C GLU A 175 -2.02 2.14 12.08
N LEU A 176 -2.95 1.28 12.51
CA LEU A 176 -2.86 0.53 13.76
C LEU A 176 -1.52 -0.23 13.94
N PRO A 177 -1.04 -1.05 13.00
CA PRO A 177 0.23 -1.77 13.17
C PRO A 177 1.43 -0.82 13.23
N LYS A 178 1.37 0.36 12.59
CA LYS A 178 2.44 1.37 12.65
C LYS A 178 2.50 2.01 14.04
N TYR A 179 1.33 2.27 14.62
CA TYR A 179 1.18 2.70 16.01
C TYR A 179 1.69 1.65 17.00
N LEU A 180 1.24 0.41 16.88
CA LEU A 180 1.63 -0.67 17.79
C LEU A 180 3.13 -0.98 17.72
N ARG A 181 3.78 -0.74 16.57
CA ARG A 181 5.23 -0.87 16.44
C ARG A 181 6.02 0.27 17.11
N GLY A 182 5.34 1.33 17.55
CA GLY A 182 5.97 2.47 18.22
C GLY A 182 6.67 3.42 17.25
N TYR A 183 6.20 3.55 16.00
CA TYR A 183 6.84 4.48 15.05
C TYR A 183 6.52 5.96 15.29
N HIS A 184 5.59 6.26 16.21
CA HIS A 184 5.14 7.61 16.50
C HIS A 184 5.62 8.05 17.88
N LYS A 185 5.92 9.34 18.02
CA LYS A 185 6.02 9.98 19.33
C LYS A 185 4.62 10.11 19.92
N CYS A 186 4.30 9.26 20.89
CA CYS A 186 2.99 9.17 21.52
C CYS A 186 3.14 9.47 23.02
N SER A 187 2.33 10.38 23.56
CA SER A 187 2.31 10.60 25.01
C SER A 187 1.68 9.41 25.72
N ARG A 188 1.93 9.30 27.03
CA ARG A 188 1.34 8.22 27.84
C ARG A 188 -0.19 8.36 27.90
N GLU A 189 -0.68 9.57 28.01
CA GLU A 189 -2.12 9.87 28.09
C GLU A 189 -2.82 9.56 26.75
N GLU A 190 -2.17 9.84 25.61
CA GLU A 190 -2.64 9.41 24.29
C GLU A 190 -2.65 7.88 24.18
N ALA A 191 -1.61 7.20 24.66
CA ALA A 191 -1.53 5.74 24.63
C ALA A 191 -2.66 5.07 25.41
N HIS A 192 -3.04 5.59 26.58
CA HIS A 192 -4.21 5.10 27.33
C HIS A 192 -5.51 5.26 26.53
N GLN A 193 -5.71 6.43 25.90
CA GLN A 193 -6.90 6.71 25.09
C GLN A 193 -6.99 5.81 23.85
N LEU A 194 -5.89 5.68 23.13
CA LEU A 194 -5.80 4.84 21.93
C LEU A 194 -5.98 3.37 22.27
N ALA A 195 -5.36 2.88 23.35
CA ALA A 195 -5.53 1.50 23.80
C ALA A 195 -6.99 1.16 24.15
N ALA A 196 -7.73 2.08 24.79
CA ALA A 196 -9.16 1.89 25.05
C ALA A 196 -10.00 1.84 23.77
N LEU A 197 -9.68 2.68 22.78
CA LEU A 197 -10.34 2.68 21.46
C LEU A 197 -10.03 1.39 20.69
N ILE A 198 -8.78 0.92 20.70
CA ILE A 198 -8.39 -0.34 20.04
C ILE A 198 -9.10 -1.52 20.71
N TYR A 199 -9.18 -1.52 22.04
CA TYR A 199 -9.93 -2.55 22.77
C TYR A 199 -11.40 -2.56 22.34
N ARG A 200 -12.04 -1.38 22.26
CA ARG A 200 -13.42 -1.23 21.78
C ARG A 200 -13.62 -1.79 20.37
N VAL A 201 -12.66 -1.57 19.47
CA VAL A 201 -12.71 -2.11 18.11
C VAL A 201 -12.57 -3.65 18.09
N LYS A 202 -11.77 -4.22 18.99
CA LYS A 202 -11.52 -5.67 19.04
C LYS A 202 -12.61 -6.47 19.74
N PHE A 203 -13.16 -5.92 20.83
CA PHE A 203 -14.00 -6.66 21.77
C PHE A 203 -15.37 -6.01 22.01
N GLU A 204 -15.68 -4.92 21.31
CA GLU A 204 -16.95 -4.19 21.44
C GLU A 204 -17.24 -3.80 22.90
N GLU A 205 -18.37 -4.21 23.47
CA GLU A 205 -18.76 -3.97 24.88
C GLU A 205 -18.23 -5.03 25.86
N ASP A 206 -17.57 -6.09 25.38
CA ASP A 206 -17.08 -7.16 26.25
C ASP A 206 -15.85 -6.74 27.07
N ASN A 207 -16.01 -6.67 28.39
CA ASN A 207 -14.94 -6.35 29.34
C ASN A 207 -14.26 -7.59 29.93
N SER A 208 -14.67 -8.80 29.56
CA SER A 208 -14.15 -10.06 30.12
C SER A 208 -12.66 -10.24 29.81
N HIS A 209 -12.19 -9.74 28.67
CA HIS A 209 -10.80 -9.85 28.23
C HIS A 209 -9.80 -9.07 29.11
N PHE A 210 -10.25 -8.11 29.92
CA PHE A 210 -9.40 -7.43 30.90
C PHE A 210 -8.84 -8.37 31.99
N GLN A 211 -9.43 -9.55 32.19
CA GLN A 211 -8.86 -10.57 33.09
C GLN A 211 -7.48 -11.05 32.60
N ASN A 212 -7.26 -11.07 31.28
CA ASN A 212 -6.02 -11.50 30.64
C ASN A 212 -5.22 -10.33 30.05
N THR A 213 -5.26 -9.16 30.71
CA THR A 213 -4.66 -7.91 30.19
C THR A 213 -3.23 -8.11 29.69
N SER A 214 -2.37 -8.80 30.45
CA SER A 214 -0.97 -9.05 30.07
C SER A 214 -0.79 -9.70 28.70
N LYS A 215 -1.73 -10.55 28.26
CA LYS A 215 -1.67 -11.22 26.94
C LYS A 215 -2.09 -10.30 25.79
N ILE A 216 -3.04 -9.40 26.04
CA ILE A 216 -3.61 -8.52 25.02
C ILE A 216 -2.89 -7.17 24.92
N LEU A 217 -2.06 -6.78 25.89
CA LEU A 217 -1.39 -5.46 25.87
C LEU A 217 -0.58 -5.19 24.60
N LYS A 218 0.10 -6.20 24.06
CA LYS A 218 0.86 -6.10 22.80
C LYS A 218 0.03 -5.71 21.58
N ASP A 219 -1.28 -5.89 21.67
CA ASP A 219 -2.25 -5.58 20.63
C ASP A 219 -2.92 -4.21 20.83
N LEU A 220 -2.69 -3.55 21.97
CA LEU A 220 -3.35 -2.31 22.38
C LEU A 220 -2.37 -1.15 22.55
N VAL A 221 -1.14 -1.44 22.98
CA VAL A 221 -0.14 -0.46 23.41
C VAL A 221 1.11 -0.57 22.53
N PRO A 222 1.77 0.54 22.17
CA PRO A 222 3.02 0.52 21.42
C PRO A 222 4.11 -0.29 22.12
N GLN A 223 4.85 -1.09 21.36
CA GLN A 223 5.83 -2.05 21.88
C GLN A 223 6.87 -1.42 22.83
N ASP A 224 7.27 -0.18 22.56
CA ASP A 224 8.25 0.57 23.37
C ASP A 224 7.66 1.16 24.66
N GLN A 225 6.32 1.21 24.79
CA GLN A 225 5.64 1.74 25.96
C GLN A 225 5.15 0.67 26.95
N ILE A 226 4.96 -0.57 26.50
CA ILE A 226 4.38 -1.65 27.33
C ILE A 226 5.10 -1.78 28.68
N ARG A 227 6.44 -1.69 28.69
CA ARG A 227 7.27 -1.87 29.89
C ARG A 227 7.40 -0.62 30.77
N LEU A 228 6.82 0.51 30.39
CA LEU A 228 6.90 1.76 31.16
C LEU A 228 5.99 1.76 32.39
N GLN A 229 5.00 0.85 32.45
CA GLN A 229 4.06 0.69 33.55
C GLN A 229 3.75 -0.79 33.77
N SER A 230 3.26 -1.14 34.96
CA SER A 230 2.82 -2.50 35.24
C SER A 230 1.55 -2.86 34.43
N PRO A 231 1.32 -4.15 34.13
CA PRO A 231 0.10 -4.57 33.44
C PRO A 231 -1.19 -4.15 34.16
N ASP A 232 -1.19 -4.10 35.50
CA ASP A 232 -2.34 -3.68 36.30
C ASP A 232 -2.61 -2.17 36.22
N GLU A 233 -1.56 -1.34 36.11
CA GLU A 233 -1.72 0.08 35.84
C GLU A 233 -2.29 0.34 34.46
N TRP A 234 -1.78 -0.35 33.43
CA TRP A 234 -2.37 -0.31 32.10
C TRP A 234 -3.83 -0.72 32.11
N LYS A 235 -4.14 -1.87 32.74
CA LYS A 235 -5.52 -2.37 32.88
C LYS A 235 -6.43 -1.31 33.47
N ARG A 236 -6.04 -0.70 34.60
CA ARG A 236 -6.84 0.31 35.30
C ARG A 236 -7.11 1.51 34.40
N SER A 237 -6.08 2.09 33.79
CA SER A 237 -6.22 3.27 32.93
C SER A 237 -7.06 3.00 31.68
N ILE A 238 -6.83 1.87 31.01
CA ILE A 238 -7.57 1.48 29.81
C ILE A 238 -9.04 1.22 30.16
N MET A 239 -9.33 0.48 31.24
CA MET A 239 -10.69 0.16 31.66
C MET A 239 -11.49 1.42 32.03
N THR A 240 -10.89 2.38 32.74
CA THR A 240 -11.53 3.66 33.05
C THR A 240 -11.96 4.41 31.79
N LEU A 241 -11.09 4.48 30.78
CA LEU A 241 -11.39 5.16 29.52
C LEU A 241 -12.39 4.36 28.66
N PHE A 242 -12.29 3.03 28.66
CA PHE A 242 -13.23 2.15 27.98
C PHE A 242 -14.67 2.35 28.49
N ILE A 243 -14.88 2.37 29.81
CA ILE A 243 -16.19 2.63 30.44
C ILE A 243 -16.70 4.03 30.08
N LYS A 244 -15.82 5.04 30.07
CA LYS A 244 -16.18 6.41 29.65
C LYS A 244 -16.62 6.48 28.18
N GLN A 245 -16.22 5.51 27.36
CA GLN A 245 -16.59 5.38 25.95
C GLN A 245 -17.78 4.42 25.73
N SER A 246 -18.52 4.05 26.77
CA SER A 246 -19.71 3.18 26.68
C SER A 246 -20.70 3.67 25.62
N GLY A 247 -21.24 2.73 24.83
CA GLY A 247 -22.19 3.01 23.75
C GLY A 247 -21.55 3.50 22.45
N LYS A 248 -20.22 3.59 22.38
CA LYS A 248 -19.50 3.91 21.14
C LYS A 248 -19.39 2.67 20.24
N THR A 249 -19.82 2.78 18.99
CA THR A 249 -19.71 1.70 18.01
C THR A 249 -18.26 1.41 17.61
N CYS A 250 -18.03 0.26 16.98
CA CYS A 250 -16.73 -0.11 16.42
C CYS A 250 -16.24 0.95 15.40
N GLU A 251 -17.13 1.41 14.53
CA GLU A 251 -16.85 2.41 13.50
C GLU A 251 -16.47 3.76 14.11
N ASP A 252 -17.21 4.21 15.13
CA ASP A 252 -16.91 5.45 15.83
C ASP A 252 -15.61 5.36 16.64
N ALA A 253 -15.27 4.18 17.15
CA ALA A 253 -14.00 3.92 17.81
C ALA A 253 -12.82 3.98 16.83
N LYS A 254 -12.94 3.33 15.65
CA LYS A 254 -11.96 3.44 14.55
C LYS A 254 -11.77 4.90 14.11
N LEU A 255 -12.86 5.64 13.92
CA LEU A 255 -12.80 7.05 13.54
C LEU A 255 -12.18 7.92 14.64
N SER A 256 -12.52 7.67 15.91
CA SER A 256 -11.94 8.37 17.05
C SER A 256 -10.43 8.14 17.12
N PHE A 257 -9.98 6.89 16.92
CA PHE A 257 -8.56 6.53 16.87
C PHE A 257 -7.86 7.34 15.77
N LEU A 258 -8.41 7.30 14.55
CA LEU A 258 -7.86 8.02 13.41
C LEU A 258 -7.78 9.54 13.64
N LYS A 259 -8.82 10.15 14.22
CA LYS A 259 -8.84 11.59 14.52
C LYS A 259 -7.77 12.03 15.52
N ILE A 260 -7.39 11.16 16.46
CA ILE A 260 -6.30 11.44 17.40
C ILE A 260 -4.97 11.42 16.64
N ILE A 261 -4.66 10.30 15.98
CA ILE A 261 -3.35 10.12 15.34
C ILE A 261 -3.15 11.01 14.10
N TYR A 262 -4.24 11.48 13.46
CA TYR A 262 -4.20 12.40 12.33
C TYR A 262 -3.48 13.72 12.62
N LYS A 263 -3.43 14.11 13.90
CA LYS A 263 -2.74 15.32 14.35
C LYS A 263 -1.22 15.16 14.30
N TRP A 264 -0.71 13.93 14.27
CA TRP A 264 0.71 13.67 14.28
C TRP A 264 1.34 13.93 12.90
N PRO A 265 2.52 14.56 12.84
CA PRO A 265 3.23 14.82 11.58
C PRO A 265 3.63 13.53 10.83
N THR A 266 3.60 12.40 11.52
CA THR A 266 3.93 11.07 11.03
C THR A 266 2.72 10.23 10.60
N PHE A 267 1.50 10.76 10.66
CA PHE A 267 0.30 10.06 10.17
C PHE A 267 0.40 9.75 8.68
N GLY A 268 -0.06 8.56 8.26
CA GLY A 268 -0.09 8.16 6.86
C GLY A 268 1.30 7.98 6.26
N SER A 269 2.29 7.65 7.07
CA SER A 269 3.68 7.43 6.62
C SER A 269 3.94 5.97 6.27
N ALA A 270 4.86 5.75 5.34
CA ALA A 270 5.62 4.51 5.27
C ALA A 270 6.91 4.68 6.08
N PHE A 271 7.23 3.71 6.93
CA PHE A 271 8.37 3.76 7.82
C PHE A 271 9.45 2.75 7.41
N PHE A 272 10.71 3.16 7.51
CA PHE A 272 11.87 2.37 7.15
C PHE A 272 12.93 2.51 8.24
N GLU A 273 13.20 1.42 8.95
CA GLU A 273 14.37 1.33 9.82
C GLU A 273 15.61 1.16 8.93
N VAL A 274 16.57 2.07 9.03
CA VAL A 274 17.76 2.11 8.17
C VAL A 274 19.01 2.42 8.98
N LYS A 275 20.16 2.08 8.41
CA LYS A 275 21.46 2.46 8.93
C LYS A 275 22.10 3.50 8.01
N GLN A 276 22.35 4.71 8.48
CA GLN A 276 22.96 5.79 7.69
C GLN A 276 24.47 5.85 7.92
N THR A 277 25.24 6.24 6.90
CA THR A 277 26.72 6.22 6.93
C THR A 277 27.38 7.53 6.51
N THR A 278 26.60 8.60 6.29
CA THR A 278 27.07 9.83 5.62
C THR A 278 27.14 11.05 6.51
N ASP A 279 26.19 11.23 7.43
CA ASP A 279 26.10 12.46 8.23
C ASP A 279 26.38 12.15 9.71
N PRO A 280 27.53 12.59 10.26
CA PRO A 280 27.89 12.32 11.65
C PRO A 280 27.02 13.07 12.66
N ASN A 281 26.21 14.05 12.23
CA ASN A 281 25.28 14.75 13.12
C ASN A 281 24.03 13.92 13.45
N TYR A 282 23.78 12.85 12.69
CA TYR A 282 22.66 11.96 12.92
C TYR A 282 23.11 10.64 13.54
N PRO A 283 22.26 9.99 14.37
CA PRO A 283 22.49 8.63 14.80
C PRO A 283 22.73 7.68 13.61
N GLU A 284 23.53 6.65 13.82
CA GLU A 284 23.80 5.64 12.79
C GLU A 284 22.52 4.88 12.40
N THR A 285 21.63 4.61 13.36
CA THR A 285 20.32 3.99 13.13
C THR A 285 19.21 5.04 13.12
N LEU A 286 18.49 5.14 12.00
CA LEU A 286 17.40 6.09 11.82
C LEU A 286 16.10 5.38 11.46
N LEU A 287 14.99 6.00 11.84
CA LEU A 287 13.68 5.69 11.32
C LEU A 287 13.34 6.74 10.26
N ILE A 288 13.23 6.33 9.00
CA ILE A 288 12.78 7.21 7.91
C ILE A 288 11.27 7.10 7.77
N ALA A 289 10.57 8.23 7.73
CA ALA A 289 9.16 8.31 7.38
C ALA A 289 8.96 9.03 6.04
N ILE A 290 8.26 8.39 5.10
CA ILE A 290 7.87 9.00 3.82
C ILE A 290 6.36 9.22 3.82
N ASN A 291 5.92 10.48 3.73
CA ASN A 291 4.51 10.86 3.73
C ASN A 291 4.26 12.14 2.93
N LYS A 292 3.04 12.71 3.03
CA LYS A 292 2.64 13.92 2.30
C LYS A 292 3.55 15.15 2.52
N HIS A 293 4.31 15.19 3.61
CA HIS A 293 5.23 16.28 3.95
C HIS A 293 6.61 16.11 3.30
N GLY A 294 6.96 14.91 2.82
CA GLY A 294 8.28 14.59 2.27
C GLY A 294 8.93 13.40 2.97
N VAL A 295 10.24 13.51 3.20
CA VAL A 295 11.07 12.49 3.88
C VAL A 295 11.51 13.05 5.23
N SER A 296 11.06 12.44 6.31
CA SER A 296 11.47 12.78 7.68
C SER A 296 12.50 11.79 8.21
N LEU A 297 13.55 12.30 8.86
CA LEU A 297 14.52 11.52 9.61
C LEU A 297 14.15 11.57 11.09
N ILE A 298 13.96 10.41 11.71
CA ILE A 298 13.43 10.28 13.07
C ILE A 298 14.44 9.48 13.91
N ASP A 299 14.72 9.96 15.12
CA ASP A 299 15.49 9.20 16.10
C ASP A 299 14.71 7.96 16.53
N GLN A 300 15.30 6.78 16.38
CA GLN A 300 14.63 5.51 16.64
C GLN A 300 14.27 5.31 18.13
N LYS A 301 15.01 5.94 19.06
CA LYS A 301 14.77 5.83 20.51
C LYS A 301 13.76 6.87 20.96
N THR A 302 14.05 8.16 20.76
CA THR A 302 13.24 9.26 21.30
C THR A 302 11.99 9.55 20.47
N LYS A 303 11.95 9.06 19.21
CA LYS A 303 10.91 9.33 18.21
C LYS A 303 10.83 10.82 17.81
N ASP A 304 11.88 11.59 18.11
CA ASP A 304 11.95 12.98 17.69
C ASP A 304 12.27 13.07 16.20
N ILE A 305 11.56 13.97 15.52
CA ILE A 305 11.84 14.29 14.11
C ILE A 305 13.06 15.20 14.08
N LEU A 306 14.18 14.67 13.61
CA LEU A 306 15.46 15.40 13.49
C LEU A 306 15.39 16.43 12.36
N THR A 307 14.75 16.06 11.25
CA THR A 307 14.52 16.94 10.10
C THR A 307 13.42 16.38 9.20
N THR A 308 12.78 17.26 8.43
CA THR A 308 11.87 16.88 7.35
C THR A 308 12.30 17.58 6.06
N HIS A 309 12.55 16.79 5.03
CA HIS A 309 12.91 17.25 3.69
C HIS A 309 11.69 17.20 2.77
N PRO A 310 11.09 18.35 2.41
CA PRO A 310 9.98 18.40 1.48
C PRO A 310 10.38 17.87 0.10
N PHE A 311 9.43 17.30 -0.63
CA PHE A 311 9.66 16.79 -1.99
C PHE A 311 10.27 17.83 -2.93
N THR A 312 9.95 19.11 -2.76
CA THR A 312 10.52 20.22 -3.55
C THR A 312 12.01 20.46 -3.32
N LYS A 313 12.59 19.94 -2.23
CA LYS A 313 14.03 20.03 -1.93
C LYS A 313 14.79 18.76 -2.31
N ILE A 314 14.12 17.69 -2.73
CA ILE A 314 14.77 16.44 -3.14
C ILE A 314 15.14 16.58 -4.62
N SER A 315 16.43 16.53 -4.94
CA SER A 315 16.91 16.68 -6.32
C SER A 315 17.13 15.36 -7.03
N ASN A 316 17.56 14.32 -6.30
CA ASN A 316 17.78 13.00 -6.86
C ASN A 316 17.69 11.91 -5.79
N TRP A 317 17.34 10.69 -6.19
CA TRP A 317 17.43 9.49 -5.37
C TRP A 317 17.77 8.29 -6.24
N SER A 318 18.32 7.25 -5.61
CA SER A 318 18.63 5.99 -6.26
C SER A 318 18.56 4.86 -5.25
N SER A 319 18.11 3.69 -5.67
CA SER A 319 18.07 2.50 -4.81
C SER A 319 18.84 1.33 -5.41
N GLY A 320 19.36 0.47 -4.55
CA GLY A 320 19.92 -0.82 -4.89
C GLY A 320 19.34 -1.92 -3.99
N ASN A 321 19.84 -3.15 -4.12
CA ASN A 321 19.37 -4.26 -3.30
C ASN A 321 19.71 -4.12 -1.79
N THR A 322 20.72 -3.31 -1.47
CA THR A 322 21.27 -3.15 -0.11
C THR A 322 21.33 -1.70 0.34
N TYR A 323 20.92 -0.74 -0.49
CA TYR A 323 21.02 0.67 -0.15
C TYR A 323 19.89 1.52 -0.75
N PHE A 324 19.70 2.67 -0.14
CA PHE A 324 18.91 3.78 -0.63
C PHE A 324 19.72 5.07 -0.46
N HIS A 325 19.86 5.85 -1.53
CA HIS A 325 20.60 7.10 -1.54
C HIS A 325 19.70 8.24 -1.98
N ILE A 326 19.76 9.37 -1.27
CA ILE A 326 18.98 10.57 -1.56
C ILE A 326 19.85 11.82 -1.47
N THR A 327 19.66 12.73 -2.41
CA THR A 327 20.31 14.04 -2.45
C THR A 327 19.29 15.13 -2.20
N ILE A 328 19.56 15.96 -1.19
CA ILE A 328 18.69 17.04 -0.71
C ILE A 328 19.36 18.37 -0.99
N GLY A 329 18.70 19.27 -1.73
CA GLY A 329 19.25 20.55 -2.17
C GLY A 329 19.81 20.48 -3.59
N ASN A 330 20.63 21.47 -3.95
CA ASN A 330 21.24 21.56 -5.28
C ASN A 330 22.56 20.76 -5.36
N LEU A 331 23.05 20.48 -6.56
CA LEU A 331 24.27 19.68 -6.78
C LEU A 331 25.54 20.25 -6.11
N VAL A 332 25.55 21.54 -5.74
CA VAL A 332 26.73 22.26 -5.23
C VAL A 332 26.73 22.40 -3.69
N ARG A 333 25.57 22.48 -3.03
CA ARG A 333 25.42 22.61 -1.56
C ARG A 333 24.45 21.60 -0.96
N GLY A 334 24.09 20.56 -1.70
CA GLY A 334 23.14 19.56 -1.26
C GLY A 334 23.76 18.57 -0.27
N SER A 335 22.98 18.20 0.75
CA SER A 335 23.33 17.11 1.65
C SER A 335 22.98 15.77 0.99
N LYS A 336 23.86 14.78 1.14
CA LYS A 336 23.65 13.41 0.66
C LYS A 336 23.42 12.51 1.85
N LEU A 337 22.40 11.68 1.77
CA LEU A 337 22.11 10.66 2.77
C LEU A 337 22.19 9.28 2.10
N LEU A 338 23.11 8.45 2.57
CA LEU A 338 23.20 7.04 2.18
C LEU A 338 22.69 6.18 3.33
N CYS A 339 21.72 5.32 3.02
CA CYS A 339 21.08 4.41 3.95
C CYS A 339 21.30 2.96 3.50
N GLU A 340 21.81 2.10 4.38
CA GLU A 340 21.80 0.65 4.19
C GLU A 340 20.39 0.13 4.48
N THR A 341 19.78 -0.54 3.49
CA THR A 341 18.44 -1.10 3.59
C THR A 341 18.16 -2.07 2.43
N SER A 342 17.40 -3.13 2.70
CA SER A 342 16.86 -4.04 1.67
C SER A 342 15.55 -3.54 1.06
N LEU A 343 14.99 -2.43 1.57
CA LEU A 343 13.70 -1.88 1.18
C LEU A 343 13.83 -0.65 0.26
N GLY A 344 15.03 -0.39 -0.28
CA GLY A 344 15.28 0.77 -1.14
C GLY A 344 14.31 0.89 -2.32
N TYR A 345 13.93 -0.25 -2.92
CA TYR A 345 12.95 -0.30 -4.00
C TYR A 345 11.55 0.22 -3.60
N LYS A 346 11.14 0.04 -2.34
CA LYS A 346 9.86 0.58 -1.83
C LYS A 346 9.95 2.08 -1.59
N MET A 347 11.09 2.54 -1.08
CA MET A 347 11.35 3.96 -0.84
C MET A 347 11.36 4.73 -2.15
N ASP A 348 12.04 4.19 -3.16
CA ASP A 348 12.09 4.72 -4.53
C ASP A 348 10.70 4.81 -5.17
N ASP A 349 9.93 3.72 -5.14
CA ASP A 349 8.54 3.69 -5.64
C ASP A 349 7.65 4.75 -4.96
N LEU A 350 7.73 4.88 -3.64
CA LEU A 350 6.95 5.85 -2.89
C LEU A 350 7.35 7.30 -3.23
N LEU A 351 8.64 7.61 -3.28
CA LEU A 351 9.12 8.95 -3.66
C LEU A 351 8.65 9.31 -5.05
N THR A 352 8.87 8.42 -6.01
CA THR A 352 8.44 8.59 -7.40
C THR A 352 6.94 8.86 -7.47
N SER A 353 6.14 8.10 -6.71
CA SER A 353 4.69 8.21 -6.69
C SER A 353 4.21 9.53 -6.07
N TYR A 354 4.75 9.93 -4.91
CA TYR A 354 4.40 11.20 -4.26
C TYR A 354 4.78 12.41 -5.12
N ILE A 355 6.00 12.42 -5.69
CA ILE A 355 6.46 13.51 -6.55
C ILE A 355 5.61 13.60 -7.82
N SER A 356 5.29 12.46 -8.44
CA SER A 356 4.41 12.42 -9.62
C SER A 356 3.00 12.97 -9.32
N GLN A 357 2.42 12.61 -8.17
CA GLN A 357 1.12 13.14 -7.74
C GLN A 357 1.19 14.66 -7.48
N MET A 358 2.26 15.14 -6.85
CA MET A 358 2.49 16.55 -6.60
C MET A 358 2.59 17.36 -7.90
N LEU A 359 3.41 16.91 -8.86
CA LEU A 359 3.58 17.57 -10.17
C LEU A 359 2.28 17.62 -10.97
N THR A 360 1.51 16.53 -10.95
CA THR A 360 0.19 16.45 -11.60
C THR A 360 -0.78 17.47 -11.00
N THR A 361 -0.81 17.58 -9.66
CA THR A 361 -1.66 18.54 -8.95
C THR A 361 -1.26 19.99 -9.26
N MET A 362 0.04 20.30 -9.27
CA MET A 362 0.54 21.64 -9.62
C MET A 362 0.17 22.04 -11.05
N THR A 363 0.23 21.09 -11.99
CA THR A 363 -0.11 21.34 -13.41
C THR A 363 -1.60 21.64 -13.56
N LYS A 364 -2.48 20.88 -12.91
CA LYS A 364 -3.94 21.12 -12.90
C LYS A 364 -4.31 22.49 -12.34
N GLN A 365 -3.63 22.94 -11.28
CA GLN A 365 -3.86 24.26 -10.68
C GLN A 365 -3.43 25.41 -11.59
N ARG A 366 -2.36 25.23 -12.38
CA ARG A 366 -1.93 26.22 -13.39
C ARG A 366 -2.95 26.33 -14.52
N THR A 367 -3.43 25.21 -15.04
CA THR A 367 -4.44 25.21 -16.11
C THR A 367 -5.78 25.79 -15.66
N SER A 368 -6.19 25.58 -14.40
CA SER A 368 -7.44 26.17 -13.89
C SER A 368 -7.36 27.68 -13.66
N ARG A 369 -6.15 28.24 -13.50
CA ARG A 369 -5.93 29.69 -13.33
C ARG A 369 -5.76 30.43 -14.66
N GLY A 370 -5.41 29.74 -15.75
CA GLY A 370 -5.32 30.33 -17.09
C GLY A 370 -6.64 30.38 -17.87
N ASN A 371 -7.68 29.70 -17.37
CA ASN A 371 -9.04 29.68 -17.95
C ASN A 371 -10.05 30.53 -17.15
N LYS A 372 -9.56 31.43 -16.29
CA LYS A 372 -10.33 32.53 -15.67
C LYS A 372 -9.65 33.83 -16.06
#